data_AF-A0A835YZ81-F1
#
_entry.id   AF-A0A835YZ81-F1
#
_cell.length_a   1.000
_cell.length_b   1.000
_cell.length_c   1.000
_cell.angle_alpha   90.00
_cell.angle_beta   90.00
_cell.angle_gamma   90.00
#
_symmetry.space_group_name_H-M   'P 1'
#
loop_
_entity.id
_entity.type
_entity.pdbx_description
1 polymer ?
#
loop_
_entity_poly.entity_id
_entity_poly.type
_entity_poly.pdbx_seq_one_letter_code
_entity_poly.pdbx_strand_id
1 'polypeptide(L)'
;MSWVSVVLLACLAVCVGAAAEVRDTLREQPPYPVWPDRFHAVSQQKRGEDLGIVDLYYDWPRGGNLNLIRQADGPIFDMEWGNGTSYVYTPATQKCKVVKFGVGLLPPDWLHGAQYLGRETVGLFECHKWQKGDSDAPGVPFVVYWDAVAEDAAQAQRRPVQWRFFDGMQFNVVYFTPHEAVPESVWQTPAYCFEQGEGEGGGRAEAAR
;
A
#
# COMPACT_ATOMS: atom_id res chain seq x y z
N MET A 1 -29.97 -57.63 1.68
CA MET A 1 -28.82 -56.74 1.98
C MET A 1 -28.68 -56.67 3.48
N SER A 2 -27.52 -57.09 4.02
CA SER A 2 -27.30 -57.23 5.46
C SER A 2 -27.29 -55.86 6.13
N TRP A 3 -28.03 -55.70 7.23
CA TRP A 3 -28.15 -54.46 8.01
C TRP A 3 -26.79 -53.96 8.51
N VAL A 4 -25.83 -54.87 8.71
CA VAL A 4 -24.46 -54.56 9.13
C VAL A 4 -23.71 -53.77 8.05
N SER A 5 -23.97 -54.03 6.77
CA SER A 5 -23.31 -53.33 5.65
C SER A 5 -23.82 -51.90 5.47
N VAL A 6 -25.08 -51.62 5.83
CA VAL A 6 -25.68 -50.28 5.72
C VAL A 6 -25.14 -49.34 6.82
N VAL A 7 -24.93 -49.86 8.04
CA VAL A 7 -24.40 -49.08 9.17
C VAL A 7 -22.92 -48.72 8.98
N LEU A 8 -22.10 -49.64 8.46
CA LEU A 8 -20.68 -49.40 8.18
C LEU A 8 -20.46 -48.34 7.08
N LEU A 9 -21.31 -48.32 6.05
CA LEU A 9 -21.29 -47.30 5.00
C LEU A 9 -21.74 -45.92 5.51
N ALA A 10 -22.71 -45.88 6.44
CA ALA A 10 -23.15 -44.63 7.05
C ALA A 10 -22.09 -44.01 8.00
N CYS A 11 -21.34 -44.82 8.75
CA CYS A 11 -20.27 -44.33 9.62
C CYS A 11 -19.06 -43.80 8.84
N LEU A 12 -18.69 -44.40 7.70
CA LEU A 12 -17.60 -43.91 6.85
C LEU A 12 -17.93 -42.56 6.19
N ALA A 13 -19.19 -42.34 5.80
CA ALA A 13 -19.62 -41.06 5.20
C ALA A 13 -19.56 -39.88 6.19
N VAL A 14 -19.86 -40.12 7.47
CA VAL A 14 -19.78 -39.09 8.52
C VAL A 14 -18.34 -38.69 8.86
N CYS A 15 -17.39 -39.64 8.83
CA CYS A 15 -15.98 -39.34 9.07
C CYS A 15 -15.31 -38.58 7.92
N VAL A 16 -15.74 -38.79 6.66
CA VAL A 16 -15.20 -38.08 5.49
C VAL A 16 -15.75 -36.65 5.41
N GLY A 17 -17.01 -36.41 5.79
CA GLY A 17 -17.60 -35.06 5.86
C GLY A 17 -16.93 -34.16 6.89
N ALA A 18 -16.68 -34.69 8.11
CA ALA A 18 -16.03 -33.93 9.18
C ALA A 18 -14.56 -33.58 8.85
N ALA A 19 -13.83 -34.43 8.14
CA ALA A 19 -12.45 -34.16 7.73
C ALA A 19 -12.34 -33.09 6.62
N ALA A 20 -13.36 -32.96 5.77
CA ALA A 20 -13.43 -31.89 4.77
C ALA A 20 -13.77 -30.54 5.40
N GLU A 21 -14.64 -30.49 6.42
CA GLU A 21 -14.97 -29.27 7.18
C GLU A 21 -13.82 -28.80 8.10
N VAL A 22 -13.02 -29.71 8.65
CA VAL A 22 -11.85 -29.34 9.48
C VAL A 22 -10.69 -28.76 8.64
N ARG A 23 -10.61 -29.06 7.34
CA ARG A 23 -9.59 -28.44 6.46
C ARG A 23 -9.89 -26.98 6.11
N ASP A 24 -11.14 -26.53 6.21
CA ASP A 24 -11.52 -25.15 5.90
C ASP A 24 -11.24 -24.17 7.05
N THR A 25 -10.89 -24.68 8.25
CA THR A 25 -10.70 -23.87 9.46
C THR A 25 -9.24 -23.63 9.86
N LEU A 26 -8.27 -24.22 9.18
CA LEU A 26 -6.92 -23.68 9.11
C LEU A 26 -6.83 -22.83 7.84
N ARG A 27 -7.47 -21.65 7.84
CA ARG A 27 -7.18 -20.63 6.83
C ARG A 27 -5.74 -20.17 7.04
N GLU A 28 -4.81 -20.89 6.44
CA GLU A 28 -3.42 -20.48 6.34
C GLU A 28 -3.41 -19.07 5.72
N GLN A 29 -2.77 -18.14 6.43
CA GLN A 29 -2.66 -16.75 5.97
C GLN A 29 -2.05 -16.76 4.56
N PRO A 30 -2.59 -15.99 3.60
CA PRO A 30 -1.96 -15.88 2.28
C PRO A 30 -0.53 -15.34 2.43
N PRO A 31 0.39 -15.65 1.50
CA PRO A 31 1.70 -15.03 1.51
C PRO A 31 1.55 -13.50 1.45
N TYR A 32 2.44 -12.76 2.11
CA TYR A 32 2.43 -11.30 2.02
C TYR A 32 2.56 -10.86 0.56
N PRO A 33 1.80 -9.86 0.12
CA PRO A 33 1.98 -9.31 -1.21
C PRO A 33 3.34 -8.61 -1.30
N VAL A 34 4.01 -8.80 -2.42
CA VAL A 34 5.26 -8.13 -2.76
C VAL A 34 4.97 -7.21 -3.94
N TRP A 35 5.34 -5.95 -3.83
CA TRP A 35 5.21 -5.01 -4.96
C TRP A 35 6.24 -5.34 -6.05
N PRO A 36 5.94 -5.05 -7.33
CA PRO A 36 6.95 -5.10 -8.36
C PRO A 36 8.03 -4.04 -8.08
N ASP A 37 9.28 -4.30 -8.45
CA ASP A 37 10.37 -3.33 -8.30
C ASP A 37 10.10 -1.99 -9.00
N ARG A 38 9.22 -2.00 -10.00
CA ARG A 38 8.71 -0.82 -10.69
C ARG A 38 7.23 -0.95 -10.99
N PHE A 39 6.45 0.10 -10.82
CA PHE A 39 5.07 0.14 -11.29
C PHE A 39 4.57 1.58 -11.46
N HIS A 40 3.49 1.70 -12.22
CA HIS A 40 2.63 2.88 -12.22
C HIS A 40 1.26 2.52 -11.65
N ALA A 41 0.75 3.34 -10.74
CA ALA A 41 -0.60 3.21 -10.21
C ALA A 41 -1.35 4.53 -10.33
N VAL A 42 -2.56 4.50 -10.89
CA VAL A 42 -3.47 5.64 -10.87
C VAL A 42 -4.48 5.41 -9.77
N SER A 43 -4.56 6.33 -8.82
CA SER A 43 -5.44 6.22 -7.67
C SER A 43 -6.35 7.43 -7.54
N GLN A 44 -7.58 7.18 -7.08
CA GLN A 44 -8.39 8.24 -6.49
C GLN A 44 -7.92 8.41 -5.04
N GLN A 45 -7.35 9.58 -4.73
CA GLN A 45 -7.03 9.98 -3.37
C GLN A 45 -8.26 10.63 -2.74
N LYS A 46 -8.57 10.27 -1.50
CA LYS A 46 -9.62 10.88 -0.70
C LYS A 46 -9.06 11.34 0.64
N ARG A 47 -9.41 12.57 1.04
CA ARG A 47 -9.13 13.13 2.36
C ARG A 47 -10.34 13.92 2.84
N GLY A 48 -11.12 13.36 3.75
CA GLY A 48 -12.42 13.94 4.11
C GLY A 48 -13.38 13.94 2.92
N GLU A 49 -13.86 15.12 2.52
CA GLU A 49 -14.69 15.32 1.32
C GLU A 49 -13.86 15.61 0.06
N ASP A 50 -12.57 15.90 0.20
CA ASP A 50 -11.70 16.22 -0.93
C ASP A 50 -11.32 14.94 -1.70
N LEU A 51 -11.47 15.01 -3.02
CA LEU A 51 -11.12 13.94 -3.96
C LEU A 51 -10.08 14.46 -4.97
N GLY A 52 -9.04 13.67 -5.17
CA GLY A 52 -7.98 13.93 -6.14
C GLY A 52 -7.66 12.69 -6.95
N ILE A 53 -6.92 12.87 -8.05
CA ILE A 53 -6.31 11.78 -8.80
C ILE A 53 -4.80 11.88 -8.62
N VAL A 54 -4.18 10.75 -8.29
CA VAL A 54 -2.73 10.64 -8.09
C VAL A 54 -2.17 9.58 -9.02
N ASP A 55 -1.16 9.95 -9.79
CA ASP A 55 -0.30 9.00 -10.50
C ASP A 55 0.91 8.71 -9.61
N LEU A 56 1.03 7.46 -9.17
CA LEU A 56 2.16 6.97 -8.41
C LEU A 56 3.11 6.23 -9.34
N TYR A 57 4.32 6.74 -9.51
CA TYR A 57 5.42 6.04 -10.15
C TYR A 57 6.39 5.56 -9.09
N TYR A 58 6.56 4.25 -8.99
CA TYR A 58 7.48 3.61 -8.05
C TYR A 58 8.65 2.99 -8.82
N ASP A 59 9.89 3.29 -8.41
CA ASP A 59 11.11 2.72 -8.99
C ASP A 59 12.11 2.41 -7.86
N TRP A 60 11.99 1.20 -7.31
CA TRP A 60 12.83 0.73 -6.20
C TRP A 60 14.32 0.68 -6.54
N PRO A 61 14.77 0.15 -7.71
CA PRO A 61 16.18 0.18 -8.09
C PRO A 61 16.78 1.59 -8.15
N ARG A 62 15.96 2.60 -8.47
CA ARG A 62 16.35 4.01 -8.45
C ARG A 62 16.31 4.62 -7.05
N GLY A 63 15.56 4.02 -6.13
CA GLY A 63 15.26 4.58 -4.81
C GLY A 63 14.31 5.77 -4.88
N GLY A 64 13.39 5.78 -5.85
CA GLY A 64 12.48 6.90 -6.12
C GLY A 64 11.01 6.48 -6.06
N ASN A 65 10.18 7.37 -5.51
CA ASN A 65 8.73 7.28 -5.52
C ASN A 65 8.13 8.66 -5.82
N LEU A 66 7.39 8.77 -6.93
CA LEU A 66 6.79 10.01 -7.36
C LEU A 66 5.27 9.90 -7.27
N ASN A 67 4.66 10.69 -6.38
CA ASN A 67 3.24 10.97 -6.40
C ASN A 67 3.00 12.26 -7.21
N LEU A 68 2.40 12.15 -8.39
CA LEU A 68 1.92 13.28 -9.20
C LEU A 68 0.43 13.48 -8.92
N ILE A 69 0.13 14.50 -8.11
CA ILE A 69 -1.22 14.82 -7.64
C ILE A 69 -1.83 15.83 -8.61
N ARG A 70 -2.90 15.44 -9.30
CA ARG A 70 -3.58 16.31 -10.26
C ARG A 70 -4.44 17.33 -9.53
N GLN A 71 -4.17 18.62 -9.75
CA GLN A 71 -4.99 19.72 -9.26
C GLN A 71 -5.40 20.66 -10.40
N ALA A 72 -6.42 21.48 -10.15
CA ALA A 72 -6.98 22.39 -11.15
C ALA A 72 -6.00 23.50 -11.58
N ASP A 73 -5.14 23.95 -10.67
CA ASP A 73 -4.11 24.98 -10.84
C ASP A 73 -2.74 24.42 -11.24
N GLY A 74 -2.67 23.12 -11.52
CA GLY A 74 -1.46 22.42 -11.98
C GLY A 74 -1.08 21.26 -11.06
N PRO A 75 -0.31 20.28 -11.56
CA PRO A 75 0.07 19.12 -10.75
C PRO A 75 1.04 19.52 -9.62
N ILE A 76 0.83 18.91 -8.45
CA ILE A 76 1.83 18.85 -7.38
C ILE A 76 2.64 17.57 -7.57
N PHE A 77 3.95 17.70 -7.51
CA PHE A 77 4.89 16.59 -7.51
C PHE A 77 5.35 16.38 -6.08
N ASP A 78 5.20 15.16 -5.56
CA ASP A 78 5.81 14.71 -4.32
C ASP A 78 6.84 13.62 -4.68
N MET A 79 8.11 14.03 -4.69
CA MET A 79 9.25 13.22 -5.11
C MET A 79 10.00 12.69 -3.89
N GLU A 80 9.83 11.41 -3.59
CA GLU A 80 10.34 10.73 -2.42
C GLU A 80 11.63 9.94 -2.70
N TRP A 81 12.65 10.34 -1.95
CA TRP A 81 13.96 9.79 -1.62
C TRP A 81 13.99 8.47 -0.85
N GLY A 82 14.72 7.44 -1.32
CA GLY A 82 15.20 6.34 -0.45
C GLY A 82 16.00 6.80 0.77
N ASN A 83 16.56 8.01 0.77
CA ASN A 83 17.20 8.63 1.94
C ASN A 83 16.20 9.32 2.90
N GLY A 84 14.89 9.13 2.72
CA GLY A 84 13.82 9.74 3.51
C GLY A 84 13.50 11.19 3.18
N THR A 85 14.06 11.76 2.11
CA THR A 85 13.77 13.14 1.69
C THR A 85 12.65 13.15 0.67
N SER A 86 11.58 13.88 0.93
CA SER A 86 10.56 14.22 -0.05
C SER A 86 10.73 15.68 -0.50
N TYR A 87 10.62 15.91 -1.80
CA TYR A 87 10.48 17.24 -2.39
C TYR A 87 9.05 17.39 -2.91
N VAL A 88 8.26 18.23 -2.26
CA VAL A 88 6.89 18.55 -2.66
C VAL A 88 6.89 19.89 -3.38
N TYR A 89 6.63 19.90 -4.69
CA TYR A 89 6.73 21.10 -5.51
C TYR A 89 5.65 21.24 -6.58
N THR A 90 5.41 22.48 -6.98
CA THR A 90 4.47 22.84 -8.04
C THR A 90 5.22 23.62 -9.13
N PRO A 91 5.55 22.99 -10.27
CA PRO A 91 6.34 23.63 -11.33
C PRO A 91 5.79 24.96 -11.81
N ALA A 92 4.45 25.08 -11.92
CA ALA A 92 3.80 26.29 -12.40
C ALA A 92 4.01 27.52 -11.49
N THR A 93 4.23 27.32 -10.19
CA THR A 93 4.40 28.41 -9.21
C THR A 93 5.82 28.46 -8.64
N GLN A 94 6.70 27.54 -9.04
CA GLN A 94 8.06 27.38 -8.51
C GLN A 94 8.12 27.31 -6.97
N LYS A 95 7.05 26.81 -6.34
CA LYS A 95 7.03 26.55 -4.90
C LYS A 95 7.56 25.16 -4.63
N CYS A 96 8.40 25.05 -3.60
CA CYS A 96 8.92 23.77 -3.12
C CYS A 96 8.90 23.72 -1.60
N LYS A 97 8.63 22.54 -1.05
CA LYS A 97 8.76 22.20 0.35
C LYS A 97 9.58 20.92 0.46
N VAL A 98 10.61 20.93 1.28
CA VAL A 98 11.42 19.74 1.59
C VAL A 98 10.89 19.12 2.88
N VAL A 99 10.59 17.83 2.85
CA VAL A 99 10.11 17.07 4.00
C VAL A 99 11.05 15.91 4.27
N LYS A 100 11.33 15.63 5.55
CA LYS A 100 12.07 14.44 5.98
C LYS A 100 11.09 13.46 6.62
N PHE A 101 10.86 12.34 5.95
CA PHE A 101 10.04 11.25 6.47
C PHE A 101 10.95 10.20 7.11
N GLY A 102 10.71 9.91 8.39
CA GLY A 102 11.51 8.93 9.15
C GLY A 102 11.34 7.48 8.68
N VAL A 103 10.27 7.18 7.93
CA VAL A 103 9.97 5.84 7.39
C VAL A 103 10.71 5.52 6.09
N GLY A 104 11.15 6.55 5.35
CA GLY A 104 11.80 6.37 4.04
C GLY A 104 10.89 5.78 2.97
N LEU A 105 11.49 5.40 1.85
CA LEU A 105 10.82 4.71 0.75
C LEU A 105 10.45 3.29 1.18
N LEU A 106 9.19 2.89 0.94
CA LEU A 106 8.73 1.53 1.23
C LEU A 106 9.43 0.51 0.31
N PRO A 107 10.10 -0.53 0.85
CA PRO A 107 10.66 -1.61 0.04
C PRO A 107 9.55 -2.48 -0.58
N PRO A 108 9.84 -3.27 -1.62
CA PRO A 108 8.83 -4.12 -2.27
C PRO A 108 8.10 -5.08 -1.31
N ASP A 109 8.78 -5.57 -0.28
CA ASP A 109 8.25 -6.48 0.73
C ASP A 109 7.73 -5.75 2.00
N TRP A 110 7.44 -4.46 1.90
CA TRP A 110 7.07 -3.62 3.05
C TRP A 110 5.87 -4.13 3.85
N LEU A 111 5.05 -5.06 3.34
CA LEU A 111 3.94 -5.64 4.11
C LEU A 111 4.36 -6.84 5.00
N HIS A 112 5.61 -7.30 4.92
CA HIS A 112 6.13 -8.34 5.83
C HIS A 112 5.89 -8.00 7.30
N GLY A 113 5.35 -8.95 8.06
CA GLY A 113 5.01 -8.77 9.48
C GLY A 113 3.72 -7.97 9.73
N ALA A 114 2.94 -7.63 8.69
CA ALA A 114 1.60 -7.10 8.86
C ALA A 114 0.65 -8.14 9.47
N GLN A 115 -0.37 -7.66 10.17
CA GLN A 115 -1.44 -8.52 10.68
C GLN A 115 -2.50 -8.71 9.59
N TYR A 116 -2.81 -9.97 9.28
CA TYR A 116 -3.91 -10.32 8.38
C TYR A 116 -5.26 -10.19 9.09
N LEU A 117 -6.22 -9.54 8.43
CA LEU A 117 -7.55 -9.25 8.96
C LEU A 117 -8.67 -10.05 8.27
N GLY A 118 -8.33 -10.87 7.27
CA GLY A 118 -9.30 -11.66 6.51
C GLY A 118 -9.53 -11.11 5.11
N ARG A 119 -10.68 -11.49 4.52
CA ARG A 119 -11.10 -11.05 3.19
C ARG A 119 -12.23 -10.03 3.27
N GLU A 120 -12.24 -9.10 2.34
CA GLU A 120 -13.27 -8.06 2.21
C GLU A 120 -13.45 -7.67 0.75
N THR A 121 -14.68 -7.39 0.34
CA THR A 121 -14.98 -6.84 -1.00
C THR A 121 -14.75 -5.33 -0.99
N VAL A 122 -13.88 -4.83 -1.88
CA VAL A 122 -13.63 -3.40 -2.09
C VAL A 122 -13.93 -3.05 -3.54
N GLY A 123 -15.04 -2.34 -3.77
CA GLY A 123 -15.53 -2.05 -5.11
C GLY A 123 -15.92 -3.33 -5.86
N LEU A 124 -15.15 -3.67 -6.90
CA LEU A 124 -15.35 -4.88 -7.71
C LEU A 124 -14.35 -6.00 -7.38
N PHE A 125 -13.50 -5.82 -6.38
CA PHE A 125 -12.42 -6.76 -6.04
C PHE A 125 -12.71 -7.47 -4.72
N GLU A 126 -12.61 -8.80 -4.72
CA GLU A 126 -12.36 -9.56 -3.50
C GLU A 126 -10.91 -9.34 -3.08
N CYS A 127 -10.69 -8.90 -1.84
CA CYS A 127 -9.38 -8.49 -1.36
C CYS A 127 -8.94 -9.27 -0.13
N HIS A 128 -7.63 -9.45 0.01
CA HIS A 128 -7.00 -9.70 1.30
C HIS A 128 -6.82 -8.37 2.03
N LYS A 129 -7.09 -8.35 3.34
CA LYS A 129 -7.00 -7.16 4.18
C LYS A 129 -5.90 -7.30 5.23
N TRP A 130 -5.11 -6.25 5.38
CA TRP A 130 -3.95 -6.20 6.26
C TRP A 130 -3.92 -4.91 7.07
N GLN A 131 -3.31 -4.94 8.25
CA GLN A 131 -2.89 -3.74 8.95
C GLN A 131 -1.43 -3.80 9.34
N LYS A 132 -0.75 -2.65 9.31
CA LYS A 132 0.67 -2.55 9.66
C LYS A 132 0.99 -1.23 10.35
N GLY A 133 1.90 -1.33 11.33
CA GLY A 133 2.42 -0.21 12.11
C GLY A 133 1.40 0.37 13.08
N ASP A 134 1.88 1.20 14.01
CA ASP A 134 1.06 1.92 14.99
C ASP A 134 1.08 3.41 14.65
N SER A 135 -0.06 4.09 14.85
CA SER A 135 -0.11 5.55 14.88
C SER A 135 0.09 6.08 16.30
N ASP A 136 0.14 7.40 16.46
CA ASP A 136 0.20 8.04 17.78
C ASP A 136 -1.09 7.82 18.60
N ALA A 137 -2.19 7.41 17.96
CA ALA A 137 -3.44 7.09 18.62
C ALA A 137 -3.50 5.61 19.03
N PRO A 138 -3.77 5.29 20.32
CA PRO A 138 -3.81 3.91 20.80
C PRO A 138 -4.79 3.04 20.02
N GLY A 139 -4.30 1.89 19.53
CA GLY A 139 -5.13 0.91 18.82
C GLY A 139 -5.51 1.29 17.37
N VAL A 140 -4.94 2.37 16.84
CA VAL A 140 -5.15 2.77 15.44
C VAL A 140 -3.89 2.43 14.64
N PRO A 141 -3.97 1.53 13.64
CA PRO A 141 -2.81 1.15 12.84
C PRO A 141 -2.37 2.31 11.95
N PHE A 142 -1.08 2.38 11.64
CA PHE A 142 -0.53 3.39 10.72
C PHE A 142 -1.17 3.29 9.33
N VAL A 143 -1.30 2.05 8.81
CA VAL A 143 -1.93 1.78 7.51
C VAL A 143 -2.78 0.51 7.54
N VAL A 144 -3.92 0.56 6.87
CA VAL A 144 -4.72 -0.60 6.45
C VAL A 144 -4.59 -0.74 4.94
N TYR A 145 -4.32 -1.95 4.46
CA TYR A 145 -3.97 -2.22 3.07
C TYR A 145 -4.81 -3.38 2.52
N TRP A 146 -5.23 -3.25 1.26
CA TRP A 146 -5.99 -4.24 0.54
C TRP A 146 -5.32 -4.55 -0.80
N ASP A 147 -5.08 -5.83 -1.05
CA ASP A 147 -4.64 -6.37 -2.33
C ASP A 147 -5.64 -7.39 -2.87
N ALA A 148 -5.77 -7.45 -4.19
CA ALA A 148 -6.70 -8.34 -4.85
C ALA A 148 -6.35 -9.81 -4.56
N VAL A 149 -7.38 -10.64 -4.32
CA VAL A 149 -7.22 -12.09 -4.30
C VAL A 149 -6.84 -12.54 -5.70
N ALA A 150 -5.74 -13.29 -5.82
CA ALA A 150 -5.33 -13.92 -7.07
C ALA A 150 -5.97 -15.31 -7.19
N GLU A 151 -6.15 -15.80 -8.42
CA GLU A 151 -6.63 -17.17 -8.68
C GLU A 151 -5.68 -18.22 -8.08
N ASP A 152 -4.38 -17.95 -8.18
CA ASP A 152 -3.35 -18.72 -7.49
C ASP A 152 -3.02 -18.03 -6.15
N ALA A 153 -3.50 -18.63 -5.06
CA ALA A 153 -3.28 -18.13 -3.70
C ALA A 153 -1.79 -18.10 -3.29
N ALA A 154 -0.90 -18.82 -4.00
CA ALA A 154 0.54 -18.79 -3.76
C ALA A 154 1.23 -17.56 -4.38
N GLN A 155 0.55 -16.80 -5.23
CA GLN A 155 1.14 -15.60 -5.83
C GLN A 155 1.28 -14.47 -4.79
N ALA A 156 2.53 -14.01 -4.63
CA ALA A 156 2.85 -12.83 -3.84
C ALA A 156 2.69 -11.53 -4.65
N GLN A 157 2.86 -11.57 -5.97
CA GLN A 157 2.71 -10.38 -6.80
C GLN A 157 1.22 -10.09 -7.06
N ARG A 158 0.56 -9.47 -6.09
CA ARG A 158 -0.87 -9.17 -6.14
C ARG A 158 -1.12 -7.67 -6.29
N ARG A 159 -2.14 -7.32 -7.07
CA ARG A 159 -2.48 -5.92 -7.39
C ARG A 159 -2.93 -5.19 -6.12
N PRO A 160 -2.35 -4.02 -5.78
CA PRO A 160 -2.92 -3.13 -4.77
C PRO A 160 -4.33 -2.68 -5.19
N VAL A 161 -5.27 -2.68 -4.25
CA VAL A 161 -6.65 -2.22 -4.48
C VAL A 161 -6.91 -0.95 -3.69
N GLN A 162 -6.51 -0.91 -2.43
CA GLN A 162 -6.73 0.25 -1.56
C GLN A 162 -5.67 0.30 -0.46
N TRP A 163 -5.35 1.50 -0.01
CA TRP A 163 -4.77 1.68 1.32
C TRP A 163 -5.32 2.92 2.01
N ARG A 164 -5.37 2.86 3.33
CA ARG A 164 -5.88 3.91 4.20
C ARG A 164 -4.93 4.15 5.35
N PHE A 165 -4.50 5.39 5.51
CA PHE A 165 -3.63 5.82 6.60
C PHE A 165 -4.45 6.21 7.84
N PHE A 166 -3.77 6.24 8.98
CA PHE A 166 -4.32 6.61 10.29
C PHE A 166 -5.01 7.99 10.30
N ASP A 167 -4.57 8.92 9.45
CA ASP A 167 -5.08 10.28 9.33
C ASP A 167 -6.34 10.40 8.43
N GLY A 168 -6.88 9.26 7.98
CA GLY A 168 -8.05 9.19 7.11
C GLY A 168 -7.74 9.40 5.62
N MET A 169 -6.48 9.61 5.24
CA MET A 169 -6.09 9.62 3.83
C MET A 169 -6.27 8.22 3.22
N GLN A 170 -6.96 8.15 2.10
CA GLN A 170 -7.25 6.91 1.40
C GLN A 170 -6.83 7.00 -0.06
N PHE A 171 -6.28 5.93 -0.60
CA PHE A 171 -6.00 5.77 -2.02
C PHE A 171 -6.76 4.55 -2.53
N ASN A 172 -7.60 4.76 -3.54
CA ASN A 172 -8.30 3.69 -4.26
C ASN A 172 -7.62 3.50 -5.61
N VAL A 173 -6.97 2.36 -5.82
CA VAL A 173 -6.24 2.09 -7.05
C VAL A 173 -7.21 1.74 -8.16
N VAL A 174 -7.23 2.59 -9.19
CA VAL A 174 -8.06 2.43 -10.39
C VAL A 174 -7.30 1.64 -11.45
N TYR A 175 -6.09 2.09 -11.79
CA TYR A 175 -5.20 1.43 -12.74
C TYR A 175 -3.89 1.03 -12.06
N PHE A 176 -3.36 -0.13 -12.45
CA PHE A 176 -2.09 -0.64 -11.93
C PHE A 176 -1.34 -1.34 -13.06
N THR A 177 -0.19 -0.80 -13.43
CA THR A 177 0.68 -1.33 -14.47
C THR A 177 2.00 -1.77 -13.85
N PRO A 178 2.23 -3.09 -13.65
CA PRO A 178 3.50 -3.56 -13.16
C PRO A 178 4.61 -3.36 -14.20
N HIS A 179 5.83 -3.16 -13.72
CA HIS A 179 7.05 -2.96 -14.51
C HIS A 179 7.11 -1.67 -15.36
N GLU A 180 6.16 -0.75 -15.19
CA GLU A 180 6.18 0.54 -15.85
C GLU A 180 7.22 1.47 -15.22
N ALA A 181 7.93 2.23 -16.08
CA ALA A 181 8.97 3.17 -15.69
C ALA A 181 8.84 4.46 -16.50
N VAL A 182 9.25 5.58 -15.90
CA VAL A 182 9.29 6.89 -16.56
C VAL A 182 10.72 7.29 -16.93
N PRO A 183 10.91 8.17 -17.93
CA PRO A 183 12.23 8.68 -18.30
C PRO A 183 12.96 9.33 -17.11
N GLU A 184 14.29 9.29 -17.15
CA GLU A 184 15.15 9.88 -16.11
C GLU A 184 14.88 11.36 -15.85
N SER A 185 14.47 12.11 -16.89
CA SER A 185 14.13 13.52 -16.77
C SER A 185 12.96 13.80 -15.82
N VAL A 186 12.03 12.86 -15.67
CA VAL A 186 10.88 12.99 -14.74
C VAL A 186 11.36 12.93 -13.29
N TRP A 187 12.45 12.21 -13.01
CA TRP A 187 13.01 12.05 -11.69
C TRP A 187 13.87 13.24 -11.22
N GLN A 188 14.06 14.27 -12.04
CA GLN A 188 14.90 15.40 -11.68
C GLN A 188 14.15 16.40 -10.79
N THR A 189 14.61 16.57 -9.56
CA THR A 189 14.11 17.62 -8.65
C THR A 189 14.51 19.01 -9.18
N PRO A 190 13.60 19.97 -9.29
CA PRO A 190 13.92 21.32 -9.80
C PRO A 190 14.93 22.09 -8.93
N ALA A 191 15.74 22.95 -9.55
CA ALA A 191 16.78 23.72 -8.87
C ALA A 191 16.25 24.61 -7.72
N TYR A 192 15.07 25.22 -7.89
CA TYR A 192 14.45 26.08 -6.87
C TYR A 192 14.10 25.35 -5.56
N CYS A 193 14.08 24.00 -5.56
CA CYS A 193 13.95 23.21 -4.33
C CYS A 193 15.20 23.23 -3.44
N PHE A 194 16.34 23.69 -3.95
CA PHE A 194 17.61 23.76 -3.23
C PHE A 194 17.98 25.18 -2.81
N GLU A 195 17.28 26.19 -3.33
CA GLU A 195 17.59 27.61 -3.11
C GLU A 195 17.16 28.14 -1.74
N GLN A 196 16.25 27.44 -1.04
CA GLN A 196 15.77 27.85 0.30
C GLN A 196 16.70 27.45 1.47
N GLY A 197 17.93 27.02 1.17
CA GLY A 197 18.90 26.53 2.16
C GLY A 197 19.81 27.59 2.81
N GLU A 198 19.71 28.88 2.47
CA GLU A 198 20.56 29.93 3.06
C GLU A 198 19.91 30.74 4.20
N GLY A 199 18.71 30.38 4.65
CA GLY A 199 18.05 31.12 5.73
C GLY A 199 16.99 30.32 6.47
N GLU A 200 17.41 29.48 7.43
CA GLU A 200 16.77 29.25 8.74
C GLU A 200 17.39 28.01 9.42
N GLY A 201 18.65 28.16 9.85
CA GLY A 201 19.18 27.34 10.93
C GLY A 201 18.71 27.94 12.26
N GLY A 202 17.73 27.34 12.93
CA GLY A 202 17.35 27.79 14.27
C GLY A 202 15.99 27.32 14.77
N GLY A 203 15.83 26.01 15.04
CA GLY A 203 14.66 25.48 15.73
C GLY A 203 14.99 24.21 16.49
N ARG A 204 15.44 24.34 17.75
CA ARG A 204 15.66 23.26 18.70
C ARG A 204 14.47 22.30 18.75
N ALA A 205 14.70 21.02 18.47
CA ALA A 205 13.95 19.95 19.11
C ALA A 205 14.53 19.81 20.53
N GLU A 206 13.94 20.53 21.48
CA GLU A 206 14.18 20.32 22.90
C GLU A 206 13.26 19.20 23.39
N ALA A 207 13.85 18.29 24.17
CA ALA A 207 13.25 17.08 24.70
C ALA A 207 12.00 17.35 25.55
N ALA A 208 11.03 16.43 25.47
CA ALA A 208 10.09 16.18 26.55
C ALA A 208 10.15 14.68 26.88
N ARG A 209 10.29 14.44 28.19
CA ARG A 209 10.48 13.16 28.88
C ARG A 209 9.26 12.26 28.80
#